data_AF-A0A5M4B5S1-F1
#
_entry.id   AF-A0A5M4B5S1-F1
#
_cell.length_a   1.000
_cell.length_b   1.000
_cell.length_c   1.000
_cell.angle_alpha   90.00
_cell.angle_beta   90.00
_cell.angle_gamma   90.00
#
_symmetry.space_group_name_H-M   'P 1'
#
loop_
_entity.id
_entity.type
_entity.pdbx_description
1 polymer ?
#
loop_
_entity_poly.entity_id
_entity_poly.type
_entity_poly.pdbx_seq_one_letter_code
_entity_poly.pdbx_strand_id
1 'polypeptide(L)'
;MGEYREKATEKIISTIQNVSLIGLKSETLQTEYIAGFPPYLRGYHAMGNLLQLPEYKSVCIWNKDLIFCKEKYSEILFHDVENLLNAENIAKRSIIITENSNLNQIIDNINQINYIYLLCNSEYLFLQSFFQQISKEILPKIRFVSFFDEKVFERMNEIRKMRSFWSEIMEKMKYSYKIPIASYVHTVTEQLYALAVQSDVLLYDVDNLCLNDELNGFLIENSLVSKTIDPFWK
;
A
#
# COMPACT_ATOMS: atom_id res chain seq x y z
N MET A 1 -24.34 12.55 35.50
CA MET A 1 -23.21 11.64 35.18
C MET A 1 -22.63 11.83 33.77
N GLY A 2 -23.23 12.65 32.88
CA GLY A 2 -22.71 12.89 31.51
C GLY A 2 -21.58 13.92 31.40
N GLU A 3 -21.69 15.06 32.09
CA GLU A 3 -20.72 16.17 31.96
C GLU A 3 -19.30 15.86 32.47
N TYR A 4 -19.17 14.93 33.43
CA TYR A 4 -17.86 14.50 33.93
C TYR A 4 -17.12 13.58 32.93
N ARG A 5 -17.84 12.91 32.03
CA ARG A 5 -17.23 12.07 31.00
C ARG A 5 -16.69 12.92 29.86
N GLU A 6 -17.44 13.91 29.39
CA GLU A 6 -17.00 14.82 28.31
C GLU A 6 -15.71 15.56 28.71
N LYS A 7 -15.67 16.11 29.93
CA LYS A 7 -14.47 16.76 30.49
C LYS A 7 -13.30 15.80 30.67
N ALA A 8 -13.55 14.51 30.93
CA ALA A 8 -12.49 13.51 31.04
C ALA A 8 -11.91 13.16 29.66
N THR A 9 -12.76 13.02 28.63
CA THR A 9 -12.32 12.82 27.24
C THR A 9 -11.51 14.00 26.71
N GLU A 10 -11.98 15.24 26.91
CA GLU A 10 -11.23 16.45 26.52
C GLU A 10 -9.87 16.54 27.21
N LYS A 11 -9.83 16.21 28.51
CA LYS A 11 -8.59 16.20 29.28
C LYS A 11 -7.64 15.11 28.81
N ILE A 12 -8.14 13.92 28.48
CA ILE A 12 -7.32 12.82 27.93
C ILE A 12 -6.77 13.20 26.55
N ILE A 13 -7.60 13.74 25.65
CA ILE A 13 -7.17 14.21 24.32
C ILE A 13 -6.08 15.29 24.44
N SER A 14 -6.27 16.28 25.31
CA SER A 14 -5.27 17.34 25.54
C SER A 14 -3.97 16.82 26.17
N THR A 15 -4.04 15.76 26.99
CA THR A 15 -2.84 15.17 27.60
C THR A 15 -2.10 14.32 26.58
N ILE A 16 -2.83 13.59 25.73
CA ILE A 16 -2.30 12.77 24.64
C ILE A 16 -1.59 13.63 23.58
N GLN A 17 -2.18 14.76 23.19
CA GLN A 17 -1.57 15.72 22.26
C GLN A 17 -0.25 16.31 22.79
N ASN A 18 -0.06 16.35 24.11
CA ASN A 18 1.15 16.85 24.74
C ASN A 18 2.24 15.78 24.94
N VAL A 19 1.92 14.49 24.75
CA VAL A 19 2.92 13.40 24.75
C VAL A 19 3.44 13.23 23.33
N SER A 20 4.27 14.18 22.88
CA SER A 20 5.01 14.00 21.63
C SER A 20 6.29 13.20 21.95
N LEU A 21 6.29 11.91 21.64
CA LEU A 21 7.53 11.18 21.41
C LEU A 21 8.01 11.52 20.00
N ILE A 22 8.38 12.79 19.78
CA ILE A 22 9.05 13.20 18.53
C ILE A 22 10.38 12.44 18.52
N GLY A 23 10.38 11.29 17.85
CA GLY A 23 11.59 10.72 17.31
C GLY A 23 12.28 11.82 16.51
N LEU A 24 13.56 12.03 16.79
CA LEU A 24 14.43 12.96 16.09
C LEU A 24 14.09 12.96 14.59
N LYS A 25 13.77 14.14 14.04
CA LYS A 25 13.65 14.33 12.59
C LYS A 25 14.95 13.86 11.96
N SER A 26 14.95 12.63 11.46
CA SER A 26 15.94 12.16 10.50
C SER A 26 15.82 13.10 9.30
N GLU A 27 16.93 13.74 8.94
CA GLU A 27 17.08 14.33 7.62
C GLU A 27 16.56 13.31 6.60
N THR A 28 15.74 13.77 5.67
CA THR A 28 15.11 12.96 4.62
C THR A 28 16.18 12.28 3.78
N LEU A 29 16.63 11.11 4.23
CA LEU A 29 17.36 10.15 3.44
C LEU A 29 16.40 9.68 2.36
N GLN A 30 16.88 9.68 1.12
CA GLN A 30 16.15 9.18 -0.05
C GLN A 30 15.46 7.85 0.29
N THR A 31 14.18 7.74 -0.10
CA THR A 31 13.30 6.58 0.11
C THR A 31 14.02 5.23 -0.05
N GLU A 32 14.49 4.66 1.05
CA GLU A 32 15.02 3.30 1.06
C GLU A 32 13.87 2.30 1.21
N TYR A 33 13.34 1.90 0.06
CA TYR A 33 12.36 0.84 0.00
C TYR A 33 13.01 -0.50 0.35
N ILE A 34 12.48 -1.21 1.35
CA ILE A 34 12.90 -2.56 1.82
C ILE A 34 13.13 -3.56 0.66
N ALA A 35 14.36 -3.74 0.21
CA ALA A 35 14.75 -4.86 -0.67
C ALA A 35 15.45 -5.94 0.15
N GLY A 36 15.09 -7.21 -0.05
CA GLY A 36 15.99 -8.39 -0.04
C GLY A 36 17.05 -8.61 1.06
N PHE A 37 17.09 -7.86 2.16
CA PHE A 37 18.20 -7.99 3.11
C PHE A 37 18.08 -9.28 3.96
N PRO A 38 19.19 -10.04 4.12
CA PRO A 38 19.27 -11.17 5.02
C PRO A 38 18.90 -10.77 6.47
N PRO A 39 18.29 -11.67 7.26
CA PRO A 39 17.77 -11.37 8.60
C PRO A 39 18.77 -10.72 9.55
N TYR A 40 20.06 -11.03 9.44
CA TYR A 40 21.13 -10.56 10.33
C TYR A 40 21.64 -9.14 10.02
N LEU A 41 21.36 -8.60 8.83
CA LEU A 41 21.66 -7.20 8.51
C LEU A 41 20.55 -6.24 8.99
N ARG A 42 19.41 -6.77 9.42
CA ARG A 42 18.24 -6.02 9.91
C ARG A 42 18.40 -5.49 11.34
N GLY A 43 19.40 -5.98 12.09
CA GLY A 43 19.58 -5.66 13.51
C GLY A 43 20.26 -4.31 13.81
N TYR A 44 20.84 -3.65 12.80
CA TYR A 44 21.64 -2.43 12.99
C TYR A 44 21.13 -1.20 12.22
N HIS A 45 20.08 -1.35 11.41
CA HIS A 45 19.45 -0.24 10.68
C HIS A 45 17.93 -0.31 10.87
N ALA A 46 17.32 0.81 11.30
CA ALA A 46 15.88 0.98 11.24
C ALA A 46 15.43 0.78 9.77
N MET A 47 14.38 0.00 9.51
CA MET A 47 13.93 -0.33 8.14
C MET A 47 12.41 -0.35 8.03
N GLY A 48 11.89 0.06 6.87
CA GLY A 48 10.45 0.04 6.60
C GLY A 48 9.70 1.08 7.43
N ASN A 49 8.61 0.66 8.07
CA ASN A 49 7.80 1.51 8.94
C ASN A 49 8.58 2.13 10.12
N LEU A 50 9.75 1.58 10.46
CA LEU A 50 10.66 2.14 11.46
C LEU A 50 11.32 3.45 11.03
N LEU A 51 11.46 3.69 9.72
CA LEU A 51 12.03 4.92 9.18
C LEU A 51 10.96 5.83 8.55
N GLN A 52 9.86 5.27 8.05
CA GLN A 52 8.83 6.03 7.35
C GLN A 52 7.46 5.36 7.47
N LEU A 53 6.43 6.11 7.87
CA LEU A 53 5.05 5.63 7.84
C LEU A 53 4.61 5.33 6.40
N PRO A 54 3.79 4.30 6.16
CA PRO A 54 3.31 3.99 4.82
C PRO A 54 2.49 5.15 4.26
N GLU A 55 2.47 5.27 2.93
CA GLU A 55 1.67 6.28 2.26
C GLU A 55 0.19 5.90 2.30
N TYR A 56 -0.67 6.79 2.80
CA TYR A 56 -2.12 6.60 2.79
C TYR A 56 -2.71 7.24 1.52
N LYS A 57 -3.48 6.47 0.74
CA LYS A 57 -4.16 6.97 -0.46
C LYS A 57 -5.64 6.66 -0.42
N SER A 58 -6.45 7.72 -0.49
CA SER A 58 -7.87 7.60 -0.77
C SER A 58 -8.07 7.13 -2.21
N VAL A 59 -8.85 6.07 -2.41
CA VAL A 59 -9.13 5.51 -3.72
C VAL A 59 -10.64 5.38 -3.92
N CYS A 60 -11.07 5.36 -5.18
CA CYS A 60 -12.41 4.94 -5.56
C CYS A 60 -12.32 3.77 -6.53
N ILE A 61 -13.10 2.73 -6.32
CA ILE A 61 -13.25 1.66 -7.31
C ILE A 61 -14.23 2.15 -8.38
N TRP A 62 -13.86 2.07 -9.64
CA TRP A 62 -14.69 2.52 -10.76
C TRP A 62 -16.02 1.76 -10.84
N ASN A 63 -17.09 2.53 -11.02
CA ASN A 63 -18.45 2.11 -11.29
C ASN A 63 -19.10 3.19 -12.19
N LYS A 64 -19.93 2.77 -13.15
CA LYS A 64 -20.54 3.65 -14.16
C LYS A 64 -21.44 4.74 -13.55
N ASP A 65 -22.00 4.47 -12.37
CA ASP A 65 -22.90 5.39 -11.66
C ASP A 65 -22.18 6.32 -10.66
N LEU A 66 -20.85 6.32 -10.62
CA LEU A 66 -20.09 7.18 -9.70
C LEU A 66 -20.19 8.65 -10.09
N ILE A 67 -20.67 9.45 -9.15
CA ILE A 67 -20.65 10.91 -9.24
C ILE A 67 -19.30 11.40 -8.71
N PHE A 68 -18.41 11.83 -9.60
CA PHE A 68 -17.06 12.28 -9.22
C PHE A 68 -17.09 13.66 -8.57
N CYS A 69 -16.78 13.71 -7.27
CA CYS A 69 -16.35 14.95 -6.61
C CYS A 69 -14.83 15.08 -6.79
N LYS A 70 -14.39 16.07 -7.57
CA LYS A 70 -13.00 16.29 -8.03
C LYS A 70 -11.92 16.40 -6.93
N GLU A 71 -12.29 16.49 -5.65
CA GLU A 71 -11.36 16.94 -4.59
C GLU A 71 -11.02 15.89 -3.53
N LYS A 72 -11.64 14.70 -3.51
CA LYS A 72 -11.48 13.78 -2.36
C LYS A 72 -10.61 12.53 -2.61
N TYR A 73 -10.39 12.13 -3.86
CA TYR A 73 -9.69 10.88 -4.17
C TYR A 73 -8.28 11.10 -4.74
N SER A 74 -7.37 10.22 -4.36
CA SER A 74 -5.99 10.18 -4.85
C SER A 74 -5.88 9.42 -6.16
N GLU A 75 -6.70 8.39 -6.38
CA GLU A 75 -6.75 7.60 -7.61
C GLU A 75 -8.09 6.88 -7.80
N ILE A 76 -8.37 6.46 -9.04
CA ILE A 76 -9.51 5.61 -9.37
C ILE A 76 -8.99 4.27 -9.88
N LEU A 77 -9.46 3.19 -9.27
CA LEU A 77 -9.08 1.82 -9.58
C LEU A 77 -10.08 1.20 -10.56
N PHE A 78 -9.58 0.73 -11.69
CA PHE A 78 -10.34 0.01 -12.70
C PHE A 78 -10.02 -1.48 -12.64
N HIS A 79 -11.02 -2.34 -12.83
CA HIS A 79 -10.83 -3.78 -12.98
C HIS A 79 -10.71 -4.23 -14.44
N ASP A 80 -11.06 -3.33 -15.37
CA ASP A 80 -11.20 -3.65 -16.78
C ASP A 80 -10.63 -2.52 -17.64
N VAL A 81 -9.92 -2.92 -18.71
CA VAL A 81 -9.21 -1.99 -19.62
C VAL A 81 -10.21 -1.19 -20.45
N GLU A 82 -11.30 -1.78 -20.92
CA GLU A 82 -12.31 -1.09 -21.72
C GLU A 82 -12.96 0.03 -20.89
N ASN A 83 -13.31 -0.25 -19.65
CA ASN A 83 -13.83 0.76 -18.73
C ASN A 83 -12.81 1.87 -18.47
N LEU A 84 -11.52 1.54 -18.34
CA LEU A 84 -10.46 2.53 -18.15
C LEU A 84 -10.32 3.48 -19.36
N LEU A 85 -10.38 2.93 -20.58
CA LEU A 85 -10.24 3.70 -21.80
C LEU A 85 -11.48 4.55 -22.10
N ASN A 86 -12.67 3.99 -21.87
CA ASN A 86 -13.95 4.66 -22.13
C ASN A 86 -14.31 5.74 -21.10
N ALA A 87 -13.67 5.74 -19.93
CA ALA A 87 -13.97 6.73 -18.90
C ALA A 87 -13.50 8.13 -19.33
N GLU A 88 -14.41 9.11 -19.34
CA GLU A 88 -14.11 10.50 -19.67
C GLU A 88 -13.79 11.33 -18.43
N ASN A 89 -12.97 12.37 -18.59
CA ASN A 89 -12.68 13.37 -17.54
C ASN A 89 -11.98 12.87 -16.26
N ILE A 90 -11.28 11.74 -16.33
CA ILE A 90 -10.49 11.20 -15.21
C ILE A 90 -9.00 11.28 -15.53
N ALA A 91 -8.24 11.96 -14.68
CA ALA A 91 -6.80 12.13 -14.85
C ALA A 91 -5.95 11.03 -14.17
N LYS A 92 -6.41 10.48 -13.04
CA LYS A 92 -5.62 9.54 -12.21
C LYS A 92 -6.16 8.12 -12.28
N ARG A 93 -6.03 7.50 -13.45
CA ARG A 93 -6.54 6.14 -13.73
C ARG A 93 -5.50 5.10 -13.34
N SER A 94 -5.85 4.18 -12.46
CA SER A 94 -5.02 3.02 -12.11
C SER A 94 -5.80 1.75 -12.42
N ILE A 95 -5.12 0.67 -12.79
CA ILE A 95 -5.78 -0.59 -13.16
C ILE A 95 -5.29 -1.73 -12.27
N ILE A 96 -6.21 -2.59 -11.85
CA ILE A 96 -5.91 -3.86 -11.20
C ILE A 96 -5.91 -4.94 -12.28
N ILE A 97 -4.76 -5.56 -12.47
CA ILE A 97 -4.58 -6.66 -13.42
C ILE A 97 -4.87 -7.99 -12.71
N THR A 98 -5.76 -8.75 -13.33
CA THR A 98 -5.97 -10.17 -13.06
C THR A 98 -5.37 -11.02 -14.19
N GLU A 99 -5.24 -12.33 -13.98
CA GLU A 99 -4.65 -13.27 -14.96
C GLU A 99 -5.37 -13.27 -16.32
N ASN A 100 -6.65 -12.86 -16.35
CA ASN A 100 -7.45 -12.77 -17.57
C ASN A 100 -7.29 -11.44 -18.34
N SER A 101 -6.45 -10.53 -17.86
CA SER A 101 -6.35 -9.18 -18.44
C SER A 101 -5.50 -9.19 -19.71
N ASN A 102 -5.88 -8.40 -20.71
CA ASN A 102 -5.11 -8.25 -21.95
C ASN A 102 -3.87 -7.37 -21.73
N LEU A 103 -2.74 -8.01 -21.41
CA LEU A 103 -1.47 -7.33 -21.10
C LEU A 103 -0.99 -6.41 -22.23
N ASN A 104 -1.13 -6.83 -23.49
CA ASN A 104 -0.68 -6.04 -24.64
C ASN A 104 -1.43 -4.70 -24.72
N GLN A 105 -2.76 -4.72 -24.56
CA GLN A 105 -3.56 -3.49 -24.55
C GLN A 105 -3.17 -2.56 -23.39
N ILE A 106 -2.80 -3.10 -22.23
CA ILE A 106 -2.37 -2.30 -21.08
C ILE A 106 -1.01 -1.63 -21.37
N ILE A 107 -0.08 -2.39 -21.95
CA ILE A 107 1.25 -1.89 -22.32
C ILE A 107 1.13 -0.80 -23.40
N ASP A 108 0.28 -1.00 -24.41
CA ASP A 108 0.05 -0.02 -25.48
C ASP A 108 -0.53 1.31 -24.95
N ASN A 109 -1.30 1.25 -23.86
CA ASN A 109 -1.95 2.42 -23.26
C ASN A 109 -1.27 2.92 -21.98
N ILE A 110 -0.01 2.54 -21.74
CA ILE A 110 0.70 2.83 -20.49
C ILE A 110 0.76 4.33 -20.13
N ASN A 111 0.73 5.21 -21.13
CA ASN A 111 0.80 6.65 -20.93
C ASN A 111 -0.46 7.23 -20.27
N GLN A 112 -1.61 6.56 -20.43
CA GLN A 112 -2.88 6.97 -19.83
C GLN A 112 -3.08 6.37 -18.43
N ILE A 113 -2.20 5.46 -18.02
CA ILE A 113 -2.27 4.72 -16.76
C ILE A 113 -1.27 5.32 -15.77
N ASN A 114 -1.76 5.62 -14.56
CA ASN A 114 -0.98 6.10 -13.44
C ASN A 114 -0.24 4.94 -12.77
N TYR A 115 -0.99 3.97 -12.23
CA TYR A 115 -0.43 2.74 -11.66
C TYR A 115 -1.07 1.48 -12.20
N ILE A 116 -0.25 0.43 -12.29
CA ILE A 116 -0.64 -0.93 -12.61
C ILE A 116 -0.47 -1.76 -11.35
N TYR A 117 -1.59 -2.28 -10.85
CA TYR A 117 -1.64 -3.10 -9.65
C TYR A 117 -1.73 -4.59 -10.02
N LEU A 118 -0.70 -5.35 -9.67
CA LEU A 118 -0.64 -6.80 -9.83
C LEU A 118 -1.06 -7.47 -8.52
N LEU A 119 -1.95 -8.48 -8.57
CA LEU A 119 -2.39 -9.14 -7.35
C LEU A 119 -1.26 -9.97 -6.70
N CYS A 120 -1.15 -9.90 -5.37
CA CYS A 120 -0.15 -10.68 -4.63
C CYS A 120 -0.39 -12.19 -4.66
N ASN A 121 -1.61 -12.64 -4.97
CA ASN A 121 -1.97 -14.05 -5.09
C ASN A 121 -1.92 -14.57 -6.53
N SER A 122 -1.45 -13.78 -7.49
CA SER A 122 -1.28 -14.21 -8.88
C SER A 122 -0.27 -15.35 -9.02
N GLU A 123 -0.50 -16.21 -10.01
CA GLU A 123 0.43 -17.29 -10.34
C GLU A 123 1.82 -16.76 -10.73
N TYR A 124 2.86 -17.40 -10.21
CA TYR A 124 4.25 -17.02 -10.48
C TYR A 124 4.61 -17.09 -11.97
N LEU A 125 4.06 -18.04 -12.72
CA LEU A 125 4.31 -18.18 -14.16
C LEU A 125 3.76 -16.98 -14.94
N PHE A 126 2.56 -16.52 -14.57
CA PHE A 126 1.96 -15.31 -15.13
C PHE A 126 2.84 -14.09 -14.83
N LEU A 127 3.25 -13.91 -13.58
CA LEU A 127 4.10 -12.78 -13.17
C LEU A 127 5.46 -12.79 -13.88
N GLN A 128 6.11 -13.94 -14.02
CA GLN A 128 7.36 -14.06 -14.77
C GLN A 128 7.18 -13.63 -16.23
N SER A 129 6.11 -14.10 -16.86
CA SER A 129 5.80 -13.75 -18.25
C SER A 129 5.54 -12.25 -18.41
N PHE A 130 4.80 -11.65 -17.48
CA PHE A 130 4.55 -10.21 -17.43
C PHE A 130 5.86 -9.42 -17.33
N PHE A 131 6.72 -9.76 -16.38
CA PHE A 131 7.99 -9.04 -16.16
C PHE A 131 9.01 -9.24 -17.30
N GLN A 132 8.88 -10.29 -18.10
CA GLN A 132 9.69 -10.49 -19.31
C GLN A 132 9.25 -9.61 -20.48
N GLN A 133 7.98 -9.20 -20.53
CA GLN A 133 7.40 -8.45 -21.65
C GLN A 133 7.50 -6.93 -21.48
N ILE A 134 7.65 -6.45 -20.25
CA ILE A 134 7.69 -5.01 -19.96
C ILE A 134 9.12 -4.45 -20.00
N SER A 135 9.24 -3.16 -20.35
CA SER A 135 10.50 -2.42 -20.25
C SER A 135 10.75 -1.94 -18.81
N LYS A 136 12.03 -1.68 -18.47
CA LYS A 136 12.42 -1.15 -17.15
C LYS A 136 11.80 0.21 -16.82
N GLU A 137 11.50 1.00 -17.85
CA GLU A 137 10.89 2.33 -17.73
C GLU A 137 9.45 2.28 -17.18
N ILE A 138 8.79 1.13 -17.29
CA ILE A 138 7.43 0.91 -16.79
C ILE A 138 7.42 0.55 -15.30
N LEU A 139 8.53 0.04 -14.75
CA LEU A 139 8.62 -0.42 -13.34
C LEU A 139 8.16 0.62 -12.30
N PRO A 140 8.43 1.94 -12.46
CA PRO A 140 7.89 2.99 -11.59
C PRO A 140 6.36 3.04 -11.48
N LYS A 141 5.65 2.56 -12.50
CA LYS A 141 4.18 2.51 -12.52
C LYS A 141 3.62 1.22 -11.92
N ILE A 142 4.44 0.20 -11.68
CA ILE A 142 3.97 -1.10 -11.21
C ILE A 142 3.97 -1.13 -9.68
N ARG A 143 2.91 -1.70 -9.13
CA ARG A 143 2.72 -1.96 -7.70
C ARG A 143 2.13 -3.36 -7.54
N PHE A 144 2.47 -4.06 -6.47
CA PHE A 144 1.68 -5.21 -6.06
C PHE A 144 0.51 -4.74 -5.20
N VAL A 145 -0.63 -5.43 -5.25
CA VAL A 145 -1.79 -5.15 -4.40
C VAL A 145 -2.28 -6.40 -3.70
N SER A 146 -2.64 -6.26 -2.44
CA SER A 146 -3.27 -7.31 -1.65
C SER A 146 -4.56 -6.81 -1.01
N PHE A 147 -5.53 -7.72 -0.91
CA PHE A 147 -6.80 -7.52 -0.22
C PHE A 147 -6.83 -8.47 0.97
N PHE A 148 -7.23 -7.96 2.12
CA PHE A 148 -7.39 -8.78 3.32
C PHE A 148 -8.80 -9.35 3.40
N ASP A 149 -8.90 -10.61 3.79
CA ASP A 149 -10.13 -11.35 4.02
C ASP A 149 -9.99 -12.17 5.31
N GLU A 150 -10.93 -13.08 5.56
CA GLU A 150 -10.89 -13.97 6.73
C GLU A 150 -9.60 -14.80 6.83
N LYS A 151 -8.90 -15.01 5.71
CA LYS A 151 -7.65 -15.78 5.61
C LYS A 151 -6.42 -14.90 5.75
N VAL A 152 -6.45 -13.98 6.71
CA VAL A 152 -5.41 -12.97 6.96
C VAL A 152 -4.00 -13.55 6.89
N PHE A 153 -3.70 -14.63 7.61
CA PHE A 153 -2.35 -15.21 7.63
C PHE A 153 -1.90 -15.77 6.28
N GLU A 154 -2.82 -16.28 5.46
CA GLU A 154 -2.53 -16.70 4.08
C GLU A 154 -2.14 -15.47 3.24
N ARG A 155 -2.92 -14.38 3.33
CA ARG A 155 -2.63 -13.09 2.65
C ARG A 155 -1.30 -12.50 3.06
N MET A 156 -0.98 -12.53 4.35
CA MET A 156 0.32 -12.06 4.85
C MET A 156 1.47 -12.88 4.28
N ASN A 157 1.29 -14.20 4.14
CA ASN A 157 2.30 -15.07 3.54
C ASN A 157 2.47 -14.81 2.04
N GLU A 158 1.37 -14.56 1.31
CA GLU A 158 1.39 -14.17 -0.11
C GLU A 158 2.20 -12.88 -0.33
N ILE A 159 2.02 -11.86 0.53
CA ILE A 159 2.80 -10.62 0.46
C ILE A 159 4.31 -10.88 0.65
N ARG A 160 4.69 -11.74 1.61
CA ARG A 160 6.10 -12.10 1.83
C ARG A 160 6.69 -12.88 0.66
N LYS A 161 5.92 -13.84 0.13
CA LYS A 161 6.24 -14.60 -1.08
C LYS A 161 6.49 -13.67 -2.26
N MET A 162 5.66 -12.65 -2.44
CA MET A 162 5.82 -11.66 -3.50
C MET A 162 7.10 -10.84 -3.39
N ARG A 163 7.54 -10.48 -2.18
CA ARG A 163 8.84 -9.83 -1.99
C ARG A 163 10.00 -10.74 -2.38
N SER A 164 9.93 -12.01 -2.00
CA SER A 164 10.94 -13.02 -2.38
C SER A 164 10.98 -13.17 -3.90
N PHE A 165 9.82 -13.36 -4.52
CA PHE A 165 9.68 -13.46 -5.98
C PHE A 165 10.32 -12.26 -6.68
N TRP A 166 9.99 -11.03 -6.25
CA TRP A 166 10.52 -9.84 -6.89
C TRP A 166 12.04 -9.71 -6.71
N SER A 167 12.57 -10.09 -5.54
CA SER A 167 14.02 -10.13 -5.30
C SER A 167 14.73 -11.06 -6.28
N GLU A 168 14.17 -12.24 -6.55
CA GLU A 168 14.74 -13.18 -7.53
C GLU A 168 14.71 -12.63 -8.96
N ILE A 169 13.65 -11.91 -9.34
CA ILE A 169 13.56 -11.26 -10.65
C ILE A 169 14.62 -10.16 -10.78
N MET A 170 14.83 -9.36 -9.74
CA MET A 170 15.84 -8.30 -9.72
C MET A 170 17.27 -8.82 -9.83
N GLU A 171 17.58 -9.92 -9.13
CA GLU A 171 18.87 -10.59 -9.25
C GLU A 171 19.13 -11.06 -10.68
N LYS A 172 18.14 -11.72 -11.31
CA LYS A 172 18.22 -12.15 -12.72
C LYS A 172 18.41 -10.99 -13.69
N MET A 173 17.73 -9.88 -13.46
CA MET A 173 17.80 -8.67 -14.29
C MET A 173 19.05 -7.81 -14.04
N LYS A 174 19.88 -8.14 -13.02
CA LYS A 174 20.99 -7.33 -12.53
C LYS A 174 20.60 -5.86 -12.35
N TYR A 175 19.43 -5.66 -11.75
CA TYR A 175 18.83 -4.35 -11.57
C TYR A 175 18.33 -4.22 -10.14
N SER A 176 18.49 -3.05 -9.53
CA SER A 176 18.02 -2.78 -8.19
C SER A 176 16.85 -1.82 -8.26
N TYR A 177 15.65 -2.36 -8.10
CA TYR A 177 14.43 -1.57 -7.97
C TYR A 177 13.46 -2.31 -7.08
N LYS A 178 12.82 -1.62 -6.14
CA LYS A 178 11.73 -2.20 -5.35
C LYS A 178 10.39 -1.77 -5.92
N ILE A 179 9.57 -2.75 -6.25
CA ILE A 179 8.14 -2.54 -6.52
C ILE A 179 7.42 -2.33 -5.18
N PRO A 180 6.67 -1.22 -5.00
CA PRO A 180 5.86 -1.01 -3.81
C PRO A 180 4.75 -2.05 -3.68
N ILE A 181 4.48 -2.48 -2.44
CA ILE A 181 3.31 -3.31 -2.11
C ILE A 181 2.24 -2.42 -1.50
N ALA A 182 1.08 -2.38 -2.14
CA ALA A 182 -0.12 -1.73 -1.67
C ALA A 182 -1.05 -2.75 -0.98
N SER A 183 -1.72 -2.32 0.08
CA SER A 183 -2.82 -3.09 0.67
C SER A 183 -4.09 -2.27 0.62
N TYR A 184 -5.15 -2.85 0.06
CA TYR A 184 -6.47 -2.28 0.14
C TYR A 184 -7.09 -2.66 1.48
N VAL A 185 -7.50 -1.65 2.26
CA VAL A 185 -8.00 -1.80 3.62
C VAL A 185 -9.35 -1.10 3.80
N HIS A 186 -10.27 -1.79 4.45
CA HIS A 186 -11.61 -1.33 4.78
C HIS A 186 -11.78 -1.09 6.28
N THR A 187 -10.97 -1.72 7.11
CA THR A 187 -11.09 -1.65 8.58
C THR A 187 -9.75 -1.32 9.23
N VAL A 188 -9.80 -0.76 10.45
CA VAL A 188 -8.60 -0.53 11.27
C VAL A 188 -7.86 -1.85 11.54
N THR A 189 -8.59 -2.96 11.65
CA THR A 189 -7.99 -4.29 11.81
C THR A 189 -7.15 -4.69 10.60
N GLU A 190 -7.69 -4.50 9.38
CA GLU A 190 -6.95 -4.76 8.15
C GLU A 190 -5.75 -3.82 7.98
N GLN A 191 -5.89 -2.55 8.38
CA GLN A 191 -4.78 -1.60 8.45
C GLN A 191 -3.66 -2.12 9.35
N LEU A 192 -3.96 -2.64 10.54
CA LEU A 192 -2.96 -3.24 11.42
C LEU A 192 -2.26 -4.44 10.77
N TYR A 193 -3.00 -5.29 10.04
CA TYR A 193 -2.40 -6.41 9.31
C TYR A 193 -1.51 -5.95 8.17
N ALA A 194 -1.93 -4.96 7.40
CA ALA A 194 -1.16 -4.35 6.32
C ALA A 194 0.13 -3.70 6.85
N LEU A 195 0.07 -3.02 7.98
CA LEU A 195 1.23 -2.46 8.67
C LEU A 195 2.17 -3.55 9.18
N ALA A 196 1.62 -4.63 9.73
CA ALA A 196 2.38 -5.76 10.24
C ALA A 196 3.16 -6.49 9.12
N VAL A 197 2.61 -6.54 7.91
CA VAL A 197 3.36 -7.04 6.75
C VAL A 197 4.21 -5.98 6.09
N GLN A 198 4.31 -4.75 6.61
CA GLN A 198 5.11 -3.65 6.04
C GLN A 198 4.68 -3.25 4.62
N SER A 199 3.37 -3.18 4.36
CA SER A 199 2.89 -2.60 3.10
C SER A 199 3.41 -1.17 2.95
N ASP A 200 3.86 -0.81 1.75
CA ASP A 200 4.44 0.50 1.44
C ASP A 200 3.34 1.56 1.27
N VAL A 201 2.16 1.14 0.80
CA VAL A 201 0.99 1.99 0.58
C VAL A 201 -0.26 1.34 1.15
N LEU A 202 -1.10 2.14 1.80
CA LEU A 202 -2.43 1.74 2.26
C LEU A 202 -3.46 2.46 1.40
N LEU A 203 -4.19 1.67 0.61
CA LEU A 203 -5.32 2.14 -0.18
C LEU A 203 -6.57 1.99 0.66
N TYR A 204 -7.36 3.04 0.76
CA TYR A 204 -8.63 3.01 1.48
C TYR A 204 -9.70 3.72 0.66
N ASP A 205 -10.94 3.27 0.80
CA ASP A 205 -12.07 3.92 0.15
C ASP A 205 -12.16 5.38 0.59
N VAL A 206 -12.36 6.31 -0.35
CA VAL A 206 -12.53 7.73 -0.08
C VAL A 206 -13.63 8.03 0.95
N ASP A 207 -14.66 7.18 1.00
CA ASP A 207 -15.78 7.34 1.92
C ASP A 207 -15.45 6.79 3.34
N ASN A 208 -14.32 6.11 3.50
CA ASN A 208 -13.87 5.58 4.78
C ASN A 208 -13.06 6.61 5.58
N LEU A 209 -13.79 7.47 6.28
CA LEU A 209 -13.22 8.56 7.08
C LEU A 209 -12.38 8.06 8.27
N CYS A 210 -12.62 6.84 8.77
CA CYS A 210 -11.97 6.32 9.97
C CYS A 210 -10.48 6.00 9.77
N LEU A 211 -10.07 5.67 8.55
CA LEU A 211 -8.70 5.19 8.28
C LEU A 211 -7.68 6.33 8.19
N ASN A 212 -8.12 7.53 7.81
CA ASN A 212 -7.28 8.72 7.69
C ASN A 212 -7.65 9.82 8.72
N ASP A 213 -8.22 9.41 9.85
CA ASP A 213 -8.52 10.30 10.97
C ASP A 213 -7.27 10.55 11.83
N GLU A 214 -7.17 11.75 12.42
CA GLU A 214 -6.03 12.15 13.27
C GLU A 214 -5.85 11.21 14.47
N LEU A 215 -6.95 10.74 15.08
CA LEU A 215 -6.90 9.82 16.21
C LEU A 215 -6.35 8.45 15.78
N ASN A 216 -6.77 7.96 14.62
CA ASN A 216 -6.25 6.71 14.08
C ASN A 216 -4.75 6.82 13.78
N GLY A 217 -4.32 7.92 13.14
CA GLY A 217 -2.91 8.22 12.92
C GLY A 217 -2.11 8.19 14.23
N PHE A 218 -2.59 8.89 15.26
CA PHE A 218 -1.97 8.89 16.58
C PHE A 218 -1.84 7.48 17.18
N LEU A 219 -2.90 6.66 17.10
CA LEU A 219 -2.87 5.29 17.61
C LEU A 219 -1.86 4.41 16.88
N ILE A 220 -1.77 4.53 15.55
CA ILE A 220 -0.79 3.78 14.75
C ILE A 220 0.64 4.19 15.05
N GLU A 221 0.92 5.49 15.18
CA GLU A 221 2.25 6.01 15.54
C GLU A 221 2.72 5.55 16.92
N ASN A 222 1.78 5.38 17.84
CA ASN A 222 2.05 4.93 19.21
C ASN A 222 1.95 3.42 19.38
N SER A 223 1.44 2.70 18.39
CA SER A 223 1.46 1.25 18.37
C SER A 223 2.87 0.72 18.09
N LEU A 224 3.15 -0.51 18.53
CA LEU A 224 4.40 -1.19 18.21
C LEU A 224 4.40 -1.81 16.81
N VAL A 225 3.26 -1.84 16.11
CA VAL A 225 3.13 -2.52 14.82
C VAL A 225 3.95 -1.82 13.72
N SER A 226 4.00 -0.49 13.77
CA SER A 226 4.82 0.34 12.88
C SER A 226 6.30 0.31 13.27
N LYS A 227 6.60 -0.05 14.52
CA LYS A 227 7.95 -0.08 15.11
C LYS A 227 8.55 -1.49 15.18
N THR A 228 7.92 -2.47 14.56
CA THR A 228 8.40 -3.85 14.56
C THR A 228 8.54 -4.33 13.12
N ILE A 229 9.69 -4.91 12.80
CA ILE A 229 9.90 -5.53 11.48
C ILE A 229 9.23 -6.89 11.50
N ASP A 230 8.25 -7.08 10.61
CA ASP A 230 7.57 -8.34 10.35
C ASP A 230 7.20 -9.14 11.62
N PRO A 231 6.35 -8.58 12.52
CA PRO A 231 6.03 -9.16 13.83
C PRO A 231 5.42 -10.57 13.80
N PHE A 232 4.93 -11.03 12.64
CA PHE A 232 4.31 -12.35 12.47
C PHE A 232 5.16 -13.29 11.61
N TRP A 233 6.47 -13.03 11.47
CA TRP A 233 7.40 -13.98 10.89
C TRP A 233 7.49 -15.24 11.76
N LYS A 234 7.42 -16.42 11.14
CA LYS A 234 7.52 -17.73 11.80
C LYS A 234 8.77 -18.46 11.34
#